data_AF-A0AAU6BZX7-F1
#
_entry.id   AF-A0AAU6BZX7-F1
#
_cell.length_a   1.000
_cell.length_b   1.000
_cell.length_c   1.000
_cell.angle_alpha   90.00
_cell.angle_beta   90.00
_cell.angle_gamma   90.00
#
_symmetry.space_group_name_H-M   'P 1'
#
loop_
_entity.id
_entity.type
_entity.pdbx_description
1 polymer ?
#
loop_
_entity_poly.entity_id
_entity_poly.type
_entity_poly.pdbx_seq_one_letter_code
_entity_poly.pdbx_strand_id
1 'polypeptide(L)'
;MSADFYDPNKNTPGGTPAGGPPNGPATPVPPVPGQSGGPDPAAGPEPAARRWSPTVVGPFQAPPVQPPPLPSGPPVQDESLAPLRIPTAPQGEDAAPDRMRIGLWGAPRSGKTTYLAALPIAALQFQRHGRGNWVMSGMTPDAGRFLSDSVHSLASERVFPQATTDLNTMSWAFQGEEPGSGLMRRSREPSFVLETLDAPGESYQPGHPYHERVLDQLTKSQGLIYLFDPLGDAEKDNESLKFFYSTLSELSTRVRDSGGQHRGRLPHHVSVCVAKFDHPDVFRPSVEAGWVTQDSVGSQLPRVPAEQSQGYFQWLCDEFRGATARLVRDGLANFFHPDRISYYATSAIGFRLNPQHIFDYRNYANVDTLGGQPRICTSPVPINVLEPLTDMERRIRTDRGGRRGRRR
;
A
#
# COMPACT_ATOMS: atom_id res chain seq x y z
N MET A 1 49.47 -13.41 -5.45
CA MET A 1 48.63 -14.63 -5.52
C MET A 1 47.27 -14.19 -6.02
N SER A 2 47.08 -14.28 -7.34
CA SER A 2 45.92 -13.81 -8.08
C SER A 2 44.87 -14.93 -8.14
N ALA A 3 43.65 -14.63 -7.72
CA ALA A 3 42.51 -15.53 -7.82
C ALA A 3 41.82 -15.33 -9.17
N ASP A 4 41.67 -16.43 -9.91
CA ASP A 4 41.05 -16.49 -11.23
C ASP A 4 39.55 -16.20 -11.15
N PHE A 5 39.12 -15.26 -11.99
CA PHE A 5 37.71 -14.94 -12.22
C PHE A 5 37.06 -15.98 -13.14
N TYR A 6 35.83 -16.36 -12.79
CA TYR A 6 34.95 -17.23 -13.55
C TYR A 6 34.50 -16.57 -14.87
N ASP A 7 34.71 -17.24 -16.00
CA ASP A 7 34.28 -16.80 -17.34
C ASP A 7 33.17 -17.74 -17.87
N PRO A 8 31.92 -17.26 -18.01
CA PRO A 8 30.78 -18.07 -18.42
C PRO A 8 30.75 -18.42 -19.92
N ASN A 9 31.74 -18.01 -20.73
CA ASN A 9 31.76 -18.23 -22.18
C ASN A 9 32.75 -19.29 -22.69
N LYS A 10 33.33 -20.13 -21.81
CA LYS A 10 34.21 -21.23 -22.24
C LYS A 10 33.42 -22.43 -22.79
N ASN A 11 33.18 -22.41 -24.10
CA ASN A 11 32.73 -23.56 -24.88
C ASN A 11 33.88 -24.54 -25.12
N THR A 12 33.78 -25.78 -24.63
CA THR A 12 34.64 -26.91 -25.03
C THR A 12 33.98 -27.74 -26.14
N PRO A 13 34.65 -27.98 -27.28
CA PRO A 13 34.13 -28.87 -28.32
C PRO A 13 34.74 -30.28 -28.26
N GLY A 14 33.91 -31.28 -28.59
CA GLY A 14 34.35 -32.49 -29.32
C GLY A 14 34.36 -33.81 -28.55
N GLY A 15 33.49 -34.75 -28.96
CA GLY A 15 33.61 -36.18 -28.65
C GLY A 15 32.33 -37.01 -28.90
N THR A 16 32.15 -37.50 -30.12
CA THR A 16 31.18 -38.55 -30.56
C THR A 16 31.98 -39.63 -31.33
N PRO A 17 31.42 -40.77 -31.79
CA PRO A 17 30.24 -41.58 -31.37
C PRO A 17 30.49 -43.12 -31.39
N ALA A 18 29.54 -43.92 -30.89
CA ALA A 18 29.20 -45.30 -31.32
C ALA A 18 27.90 -45.70 -30.62
N GLY A 19 26.87 -46.38 -31.13
CA GLY A 19 26.47 -46.98 -32.42
C GLY A 19 25.17 -47.76 -32.08
N GLY A 20 24.08 -47.62 -32.86
CA GLY A 20 22.79 -48.33 -32.65
C GLY A 20 22.79 -49.77 -33.22
N PRO A 21 21.66 -50.39 -33.63
CA PRO A 21 20.21 -50.14 -33.38
C PRO A 21 19.45 -51.51 -33.14
N PRO A 22 18.23 -51.79 -33.69
CA PRO A 22 16.86 -51.31 -33.41
C PRO A 22 15.83 -52.45 -33.09
N ASN A 23 14.60 -52.11 -32.67
CA ASN A 23 13.30 -52.62 -33.21
C ASN A 23 12.09 -52.17 -32.37
N GLY A 24 11.04 -51.64 -33.03
CA GLY A 24 9.71 -51.34 -32.45
C GLY A 24 8.76 -52.56 -32.52
N PRO A 25 7.43 -52.40 -32.75
CA PRO A 25 6.43 -51.53 -32.11
C PRO A 25 5.18 -52.33 -31.59
N ALA A 26 4.14 -51.62 -31.12
CA ALA A 26 2.72 -52.05 -30.96
C ALA A 26 2.41 -52.94 -29.71
N THR A 27 1.25 -52.95 -29.03
CA THR A 27 -0.08 -52.30 -29.05
C THR A 27 -0.82 -52.70 -27.73
N PRO A 28 -2.00 -52.15 -27.40
CA PRO A 28 -2.63 -52.22 -26.08
C PRO A 28 -3.65 -53.37 -25.91
N VAL A 29 -3.96 -53.77 -24.67
CA VAL A 29 -5.09 -54.68 -24.31
C VAL A 29 -5.57 -54.39 -22.86
N PRO A 30 -6.75 -54.87 -22.38
CA PRO A 30 -8.00 -54.10 -22.21
C PRO A 30 -8.55 -54.15 -20.75
N PRO A 31 -9.76 -53.64 -20.44
CA PRO A 31 -10.36 -53.75 -19.10
C PRO A 31 -11.21 -55.03 -18.96
N VAL A 32 -11.37 -55.53 -17.73
CA VAL A 32 -12.28 -56.65 -17.41
C VAL A 32 -13.21 -56.27 -16.25
N PRO A 33 -14.49 -56.71 -16.26
CA PRO A 33 -15.60 -56.09 -15.54
C PRO A 33 -16.21 -56.96 -14.41
N GLY A 34 -16.94 -56.28 -13.51
CA GLY A 34 -18.29 -56.61 -13.03
C GLY A 34 -18.55 -57.89 -12.19
N GLN A 35 -19.20 -57.70 -11.02
CA GLN A 35 -20.43 -58.38 -10.53
C GLN A 35 -20.49 -58.23 -8.99
N SER A 36 -21.40 -57.42 -8.41
CA SER A 36 -22.84 -57.65 -8.17
C SER A 36 -23.15 -58.75 -7.14
N GLY A 37 -23.82 -58.37 -6.05
CA GLY A 37 -24.49 -59.31 -5.15
C GLY A 37 -24.78 -58.75 -3.75
N GLY A 38 -25.92 -58.07 -3.57
CA GLY A 38 -26.68 -58.13 -2.31
C GLY A 38 -27.31 -59.53 -2.15
N PRO A 39 -27.99 -59.86 -1.02
CA PRO A 39 -29.02 -59.01 -0.42
C PRO A 39 -29.09 -58.99 1.13
N ASP A 40 -29.87 -58.03 1.62
CA ASP A 40 -30.62 -57.97 2.89
C ASP A 40 -31.44 -59.27 3.18
N PRO A 41 -31.91 -59.57 4.42
CA PRO A 41 -32.76 -58.64 5.18
C PRO A 41 -32.83 -58.74 6.74
N ALA A 42 -33.48 -57.70 7.28
CA ALA A 42 -34.53 -57.72 8.32
C ALA A 42 -34.19 -57.44 9.80
N ALA A 43 -34.87 -56.38 10.27
CA ALA A 43 -35.71 -56.26 11.48
C ALA A 43 -35.20 -55.34 12.61
N GLY A 44 -36.01 -54.30 12.90
CA GLY A 44 -35.84 -53.29 13.95
C GLY A 44 -36.11 -53.79 15.38
N PRO A 45 -36.44 -52.93 16.38
CA PRO A 45 -37.29 -51.73 16.27
C PRO A 45 -36.77 -50.43 16.91
N GLU A 46 -37.49 -49.35 16.57
CA GLU A 46 -37.54 -48.00 17.16
C GLU A 46 -37.56 -47.95 18.71
N PRO A 47 -37.09 -46.81 19.26
CA PRO A 47 -37.99 -46.11 20.18
C PRO A 47 -38.05 -44.57 19.99
N ALA A 48 -39.30 -44.11 19.90
CA ALA A 48 -39.90 -42.97 20.59
C ALA A 48 -39.30 -41.55 20.42
N ALA A 49 -39.94 -40.81 19.53
CA ALA A 49 -39.90 -39.36 19.41
C ALA A 49 -40.21 -38.62 20.72
N ARG A 50 -39.32 -37.71 21.14
CA ARG A 50 -39.63 -36.65 22.12
C ARG A 50 -40.16 -35.42 21.40
N ARG A 51 -41.49 -35.29 21.42
CA ARG A 51 -42.25 -34.05 21.22
C ARG A 51 -41.74 -32.96 22.17
N TRP A 52 -41.34 -31.82 21.61
CA TRP A 52 -41.31 -30.56 22.33
C TRP A 52 -42.58 -29.80 21.96
N SER A 53 -43.54 -29.77 22.90
CA SER A 53 -44.75 -28.97 22.78
C SER A 53 -44.50 -27.58 23.35
N PRO A 54 -44.84 -26.49 22.64
CA PRO A 54 -44.78 -25.15 23.20
C PRO A 54 -45.98 -24.93 24.15
N THR A 55 -45.70 -24.64 25.42
CA THR A 55 -46.70 -24.20 26.39
C THR A 55 -47.12 -22.76 26.06
N VAL A 56 -48.39 -22.59 25.70
CA VAL A 56 -49.06 -21.29 25.67
C VAL A 56 -49.28 -20.82 27.11
N VAL A 57 -48.59 -19.77 27.52
CA VAL A 57 -48.88 -19.00 28.74
C VAL A 57 -49.61 -17.74 28.30
N GLY A 58 -50.81 -17.52 28.85
CA GLY A 58 -51.66 -16.37 28.54
C GLY A 58 -51.06 -15.01 28.95
N PRO A 59 -51.71 -13.91 28.56
CA PRO A 59 -51.15 -12.56 28.70
C PRO A 59 -51.15 -12.12 30.17
N PHE A 60 -49.95 -11.93 30.74
CA PHE A 60 -49.79 -11.14 31.96
C PHE A 60 -49.73 -9.66 31.58
N GLN A 61 -50.79 -8.92 31.92
CA GLN A 61 -50.77 -7.45 31.94
C GLN A 61 -49.93 -7.00 33.14
N ALA A 62 -48.80 -6.35 32.90
CA ALA A 62 -48.04 -5.65 33.92
C ALA A 62 -48.67 -4.26 34.18
N PRO A 63 -48.82 -3.83 35.45
CA PRO A 63 -49.26 -2.47 35.76
C PRO A 63 -48.21 -1.42 35.34
N PRO A 64 -48.60 -0.18 35.02
CA PRO A 64 -47.67 0.87 34.64
C PRO A 64 -46.77 1.25 35.82
N VAL A 65 -45.49 0.91 35.73
CA VAL A 65 -44.45 1.36 36.66
C VAL A 65 -44.02 2.76 36.21
N GLN A 66 -44.37 3.78 37.00
CA GLN A 66 -43.77 5.11 36.87
C GLN A 66 -42.28 5.01 37.26
N PRO A 67 -41.33 5.51 36.45
CA PRO A 67 -39.94 5.58 36.86
C PRO A 67 -39.78 6.55 38.03
N PRO A 68 -38.98 6.21 39.06
CA PRO A 68 -38.71 7.14 40.16
C PRO A 68 -37.95 8.37 39.66
N PRO A 69 -38.17 9.55 40.28
CA PRO A 69 -37.44 10.76 39.90
C PRO A 69 -35.94 10.57 40.16
N LEU A 70 -35.13 10.87 39.14
CA LEU A 70 -33.67 10.86 39.24
C LEU A 70 -33.20 11.90 40.28
N PRO A 71 -32.25 11.55 41.16
CA PRO A 71 -31.64 12.53 42.05
C PRO A 71 -30.81 13.52 41.22
N SER A 72 -31.07 14.81 41.42
CA SER A 72 -30.28 15.92 40.88
C SER A 72 -28.85 15.83 41.42
N GLY A 73 -27.92 15.39 40.57
CA GLY A 73 -26.50 15.44 40.85
C GLY A 73 -26.01 16.89 41.05
N PRO A 74 -24.90 17.09 41.78
CA PRO A 74 -24.34 18.42 42.03
C PRO A 74 -23.95 19.10 40.71
N PRO A 75 -24.02 20.44 40.62
CA PRO A 75 -23.67 21.16 39.41
C PRO A 75 -22.19 20.96 39.11
N VAL A 76 -21.89 20.26 38.02
CA VAL A 76 -20.55 20.24 37.42
C VAL A 76 -20.31 21.65 36.88
N GLN A 77 -19.45 22.41 37.55
CA GLN A 77 -18.88 23.63 37.00
C GLN A 77 -17.90 23.24 35.91
N ASP A 78 -18.41 23.08 34.71
CA ASP A 78 -17.63 22.88 33.49
C ASP A 78 -17.07 24.25 33.08
N GLU A 79 -15.81 24.52 33.44
CA GLU A 79 -15.10 25.70 32.98
C GLU A 79 -15.07 25.69 31.45
N SER A 80 -15.87 26.58 30.87
CA SER A 80 -16.10 26.85 29.46
C SER A 80 -14.85 26.70 28.57
N LEU A 81 -14.57 25.48 28.12
CA LEU A 81 -13.87 25.24 26.87
C LEU A 81 -14.91 25.31 25.75
N ALA A 82 -14.70 26.22 24.79
CA ALA A 82 -15.60 26.35 23.65
C ALA A 82 -15.75 24.99 22.95
N PRO A 83 -16.98 24.51 22.68
CA PRO A 83 -17.17 23.19 22.08
C PRO A 83 -16.50 23.12 20.72
N LEU A 84 -15.55 22.19 20.56
CA LEU A 84 -14.94 21.88 19.27
C LEU A 84 -16.00 21.23 18.37
N ARG A 85 -16.37 21.92 17.28
CA ARG A 85 -17.27 21.35 16.27
C ARG A 85 -16.53 20.29 15.46
N ILE A 86 -17.16 19.14 15.26
CA ILE A 86 -16.74 18.15 14.25
C ILE A 86 -16.66 18.88 12.90
N PRO A 87 -15.51 18.87 12.19
CA PRO A 87 -15.38 19.51 10.89
C PRO A 87 -16.40 18.89 9.92
N THR A 88 -17.47 19.62 9.62
CA THR A 88 -18.38 19.23 8.56
C THR A 88 -17.62 19.37 7.24
N ALA A 89 -17.59 18.31 6.42
CA ALA A 89 -17.05 18.41 5.07
C ALA A 89 -17.79 19.54 4.33
N PRO A 90 -17.08 20.56 3.79
CA PRO A 90 -17.72 21.59 2.99
C PRO A 90 -18.28 20.90 1.74
N GLN A 91 -19.60 20.85 1.66
CA GLN A 91 -20.31 20.60 0.41
C GLN A 91 -20.21 21.89 -0.41
N GLY A 92 -19.24 21.90 -1.32
CA GLY A 92 -19.00 22.98 -2.26
C GLY A 92 -17.88 22.55 -3.19
N GLU A 93 -18.21 22.26 -4.45
CA GLU A 93 -17.28 21.73 -5.45
C GLU A 93 -16.18 22.70 -5.86
N ASP A 94 -16.22 23.97 -5.46
CA ASP A 94 -15.15 24.92 -5.69
C ASP A 94 -14.98 25.86 -4.47
N ALA A 95 -13.73 26.13 -4.10
CA ALA A 95 -13.28 27.10 -3.09
C ALA A 95 -13.07 26.65 -1.63
N ALA A 96 -12.32 25.55 -1.41
CA ALA A 96 -11.34 25.54 -0.30
C ALA A 96 -9.93 25.71 -0.90
N PRO A 97 -9.32 26.91 -0.89
CA PRO A 97 -8.05 27.19 -1.59
C PRO A 97 -6.83 26.41 -1.06
N ASP A 98 -7.01 25.54 -0.06
CA ASP A 98 -5.93 24.84 0.64
C ASP A 98 -6.01 23.31 0.57
N ARG A 99 -6.95 22.74 -0.20
CA ARG A 99 -7.01 21.30 -0.42
C ARG A 99 -6.08 20.89 -1.56
N MET A 100 -5.03 20.16 -1.22
CA MET A 100 -4.24 19.41 -2.19
C MET A 100 -4.90 18.07 -2.45
N ARG A 101 -4.87 17.61 -3.70
CA ARG A 101 -5.23 16.27 -4.17
C ARG A 101 -3.96 15.51 -4.56
N ILE A 102 -3.77 14.35 -3.97
CA ILE A 102 -2.67 13.44 -4.29
C ILE A 102 -3.28 12.16 -4.88
N GLY A 103 -2.76 11.69 -6.02
CA GLY A 103 -3.15 10.42 -6.63
C GLY A 103 -2.16 9.30 -6.28
N LEU A 104 -2.63 8.06 -6.20
CA LEU A 104 -1.81 6.85 -6.06
C LEU A 104 -1.74 6.11 -7.40
N TRP A 105 -0.54 5.68 -7.78
CA TRP A 105 -0.25 5.01 -9.03
C TRP A 105 0.81 3.93 -8.85
N GLY A 106 0.72 2.84 -9.61
CA GLY A 106 1.67 1.73 -9.56
C GLY A 106 1.08 0.49 -10.23
N ALA A 107 1.96 -0.39 -10.72
CA ALA A 107 1.58 -1.63 -11.41
C ALA A 107 0.67 -2.54 -10.55
N PRO A 108 -0.02 -3.54 -11.13
CA PRO A 108 -0.64 -4.60 -10.35
C PRO A 108 0.34 -5.18 -9.32
N ARG A 109 -0.15 -5.55 -8.13
CA ARG A 109 0.65 -6.21 -7.06
C ARG A 109 1.81 -5.39 -6.46
N SER A 110 1.97 -4.12 -6.86
CA SER A 110 2.93 -3.18 -6.26
C SER A 110 2.63 -2.80 -4.80
N GLY A 111 1.49 -3.22 -4.25
CA GLY A 111 1.12 -2.99 -2.86
C GLY A 111 0.32 -1.72 -2.61
N LYS A 112 -0.37 -1.16 -3.62
CA LYS A 112 -1.25 0.03 -3.48
C LYS A 112 -2.24 -0.09 -2.33
N THR A 113 -3.05 -1.14 -2.32
CA THR A 113 -4.06 -1.38 -1.29
C THR A 113 -3.42 -1.55 0.09
N THR A 114 -2.30 -2.27 0.18
CA THR A 114 -1.55 -2.46 1.44
C THR A 114 -0.93 -1.16 1.93
N TYR A 115 -0.41 -0.32 1.04
CA TYR A 115 0.11 1.01 1.37
C TYR A 115 -1.00 1.88 1.95
N LEU A 116 -2.18 1.90 1.33
CA LEU A 116 -3.35 2.62 1.83
C LEU A 116 -3.80 2.10 3.20
N ALA A 117 -3.84 0.77 3.36
CA ALA A 117 -4.21 0.13 4.62
C ALA A 117 -3.23 0.44 5.76
N ALA A 118 -1.95 0.69 5.44
CA ALA A 118 -0.92 1.03 6.41
C ALA A 118 -0.92 2.51 6.85
N LEU A 119 -1.51 3.42 6.07
CA LEU A 119 -1.56 4.86 6.39
C LEU A 119 -2.11 5.18 7.79
N PRO A 120 -3.26 4.65 8.24
CA PRO A 120 -3.75 4.94 9.59
C PRO A 120 -2.79 4.47 10.68
N ILE A 121 -2.13 3.32 10.48
CA ILE A 121 -1.13 2.80 11.42
C ILE A 121 0.09 3.73 11.45
N ALA A 122 0.57 4.16 10.28
CA ALA A 122 1.69 5.09 10.15
C ALA A 122 1.38 6.43 10.85
N ALA A 123 0.18 7.00 10.65
CA ALA A 123 -0.25 8.23 11.29
C ALA A 123 -0.29 8.12 12.83
N LEU A 124 -0.85 7.03 13.36
CA LEU A 124 -0.91 6.77 14.80
C LEU A 124 0.49 6.59 15.42
N GLN A 125 1.42 5.97 14.68
CA GLN A 125 2.76 5.70 15.16
C GLN A 125 3.72 6.89 14.99
N PHE A 126 3.43 7.81 14.06
CA PHE A 126 4.27 8.98 13.80
C PHE A 126 4.50 9.84 15.06
N GLN A 127 3.48 9.90 15.93
CA GLN A 127 3.55 10.56 17.25
C GLN A 127 4.63 9.97 18.14
N ARG A 128 4.75 8.63 18.15
CA ARG A 128 5.68 7.89 19.02
C ARG A 128 7.14 8.17 18.67
N HIS A 129 7.41 8.61 17.45
CA HIS A 129 8.74 8.98 16.97
C HIS A 129 9.05 10.48 17.12
N GLY A 130 8.18 11.26 17.80
CA GLY A 130 8.43 12.67 18.12
C GLY A 130 8.42 13.61 16.92
N ARG A 131 7.85 13.19 15.78
CA ARG A 131 7.87 13.95 14.52
C ARG A 131 6.61 14.78 14.25
N GLY A 132 5.62 14.73 15.14
CA GLY A 132 4.37 15.49 15.04
C GLY A 132 3.13 14.62 15.27
N ASN A 133 1.97 15.26 15.35
CA ASN A 133 0.69 14.58 15.50
C ASN A 133 -0.05 14.58 14.18
N TRP A 134 -0.28 13.41 13.58
CA TRP A 134 -1.10 13.27 12.39
C TRP A 134 -2.40 12.55 12.70
N VAL A 135 -3.50 13.16 12.33
CA VAL A 135 -4.85 12.61 12.37
C VAL A 135 -5.31 12.38 10.93
N MET A 136 -5.80 11.17 10.67
CA MET A 136 -6.37 10.78 9.40
C MET A 136 -7.86 10.47 9.59
N SER A 137 -8.72 11.06 8.76
CA SER A 137 -10.16 10.84 8.81
C SER A 137 -10.73 10.56 7.41
N GLY A 138 -11.61 9.57 7.30
CA GLY A 138 -12.36 9.31 6.07
C GLY A 138 -13.33 10.44 5.78
N MET A 139 -13.30 10.96 4.55
CA MET A 139 -14.24 11.98 4.07
C MET A 139 -15.47 11.37 3.36
N THR A 140 -15.44 10.07 3.10
CA THR A 140 -16.56 9.28 2.57
C THR A 140 -16.85 8.10 3.51
N PRO A 141 -18.09 7.55 3.52
CA PRO A 141 -18.40 6.36 4.30
C PRO A 141 -17.47 5.18 4.00
N ASP A 142 -17.15 4.96 2.72
CA ASP A 142 -16.26 3.88 2.28
C ASP A 142 -14.83 4.09 2.77
N ALA A 143 -14.33 5.33 2.71
CA ALA A 143 -13.02 5.68 3.25
C ALA A 143 -12.94 5.44 4.76
N GLY A 144 -14.00 5.74 5.51
CA GLY A 144 -14.06 5.49 6.97
C GLY A 144 -14.10 4.02 7.34
N ARG A 145 -14.88 3.21 6.60
CA ARG A 145 -14.91 1.74 6.76
C ARG A 145 -13.56 1.13 6.43
N PHE A 146 -13.01 1.47 5.28
CA PHE A 146 -11.70 0.99 4.84
C PHE A 146 -10.60 1.26 5.88
N LEU A 147 -10.57 2.44 6.51
CA LEU A 147 -9.60 2.73 7.57
C LEU A 147 -9.74 1.81 8.78
N SER A 148 -10.97 1.60 9.24
CA SER A 148 -11.26 0.77 10.41
C SER A 148 -10.91 -0.70 10.13
N ASP A 149 -11.34 -1.20 8.97
CA ASP A 149 -11.10 -2.57 8.53
C ASP A 149 -9.60 -2.82 8.30
N SER A 150 -8.90 -1.87 7.67
CA SER A 150 -7.46 -1.96 7.41
C SER A 150 -6.63 -2.06 8.69
N VAL A 151 -6.95 -1.25 9.71
CA VAL A 151 -6.28 -1.33 11.01
C VAL A 151 -6.56 -2.68 11.66
N HIS A 152 -7.81 -3.15 11.64
CA HIS A 152 -8.17 -4.44 12.20
C HIS A 152 -7.42 -5.60 11.51
N SER A 153 -7.44 -5.65 10.18
CA SER A 153 -6.81 -6.74 9.43
C SER A 153 -5.28 -6.76 9.57
N LEU A 154 -4.61 -5.60 9.46
CA LEU A 154 -3.16 -5.56 9.55
C LEU A 154 -2.64 -5.69 10.99
N ALA A 155 -3.25 -4.99 11.96
CA ALA A 155 -2.74 -4.93 13.33
C ALA A 155 -3.25 -6.06 14.22
N SER A 156 -4.49 -6.53 14.02
CA SER A 156 -5.11 -7.57 14.84
C SER A 156 -5.08 -8.93 14.15
N GLU A 157 -5.66 -9.08 12.96
CA GLU A 157 -5.78 -10.38 12.27
C GLU A 157 -4.49 -10.85 11.59
N ARG A 158 -3.57 -9.92 11.38
CA ARG A 158 -2.27 -10.14 10.75
C ARG A 158 -2.38 -10.68 9.31
N VAL A 159 -3.35 -10.16 8.58
CA VAL A 159 -3.60 -10.51 7.18
C VAL A 159 -3.41 -9.30 6.29
N PHE A 160 -2.94 -9.57 5.08
CA PHE A 160 -2.97 -8.57 4.02
C PHE A 160 -4.42 -8.32 3.55
N PRO A 161 -4.75 -7.10 3.12
CA PRO A 161 -6.02 -6.85 2.45
C PRO A 161 -6.11 -7.71 1.18
N GLN A 162 -7.33 -8.13 0.85
CA GLN A 162 -7.61 -8.88 -0.38
C GLN A 162 -7.34 -8.01 -1.61
N ALA A 163 -7.12 -8.66 -2.75
CA ALA A 163 -6.98 -7.94 -4.02
C ALA A 163 -8.25 -7.13 -4.32
N THR A 164 -8.07 -5.87 -4.69
CA THR A 164 -9.16 -4.97 -5.06
C THR A 164 -9.86 -5.49 -6.32
N THR A 165 -11.15 -5.78 -6.20
CA THR A 165 -12.02 -6.26 -7.30
C THR A 165 -12.82 -5.13 -7.95
N ASP A 166 -13.13 -4.09 -7.17
CA ASP A 166 -14.02 -2.99 -7.57
C ASP A 166 -13.32 -1.64 -7.49
N LEU A 167 -13.84 -0.68 -8.25
CA LEU A 167 -13.35 0.70 -8.25
C LEU A 167 -13.88 1.47 -7.04
N ASN A 168 -13.03 1.73 -6.06
CA ASN A 168 -13.42 2.47 -4.86
C ASN A 168 -12.74 3.84 -4.84
N THR A 169 -13.53 4.90 -5.04
CA THR A 169 -13.06 6.27 -4.85
C THR A 169 -13.10 6.61 -3.36
N MET A 170 -11.93 6.81 -2.77
CA MET A 170 -11.79 7.13 -1.36
C MET A 170 -11.11 8.49 -1.19
N SER A 171 -11.64 9.28 -0.27
CA SER A 171 -11.07 10.58 0.08
C SER A 171 -10.77 10.60 1.58
N TRP A 172 -9.55 10.95 1.92
CA TRP A 172 -9.11 11.08 3.32
C TRP A 172 -8.56 12.46 3.58
N ALA A 173 -8.97 13.05 4.69
CA ALA A 173 -8.36 14.26 5.20
C ALA A 173 -7.23 13.89 6.15
N PHE A 174 -6.07 14.51 5.92
CA PHE A 174 -4.93 14.48 6.84
C PHE A 174 -4.82 15.82 7.52
N GLN A 175 -4.65 15.81 8.84
CA GLN A 175 -4.38 16.98 9.66
C GLN A 175 -3.16 16.68 10.51
N GLY A 176 -2.12 17.49 10.38
CA GLY A 176 -0.87 17.35 11.11
C GLY A 176 -0.65 18.50 12.06
N GLU A 177 0.18 18.30 13.07
CA GLU A 177 0.89 19.35 13.80
C GLU A 177 2.39 19.13 13.61
N GLU A 178 3.07 20.10 13.01
CA GLU A 178 4.52 20.08 12.83
C GLU A 178 5.16 21.18 13.68
N PRO A 179 6.15 20.85 14.53
CA PRO A 179 6.90 21.88 15.23
C PRO A 179 7.62 22.78 14.22
N GLY A 180 7.51 24.10 14.40
CA GLY A 180 8.20 25.05 13.56
C GLY A 180 9.72 24.85 13.63
N SER A 181 10.39 24.71 12.49
CA SER A 181 11.86 24.61 12.48
C SER A 181 12.49 26.00 12.64
N GLY A 182 13.18 26.23 13.77
CA GLY A 182 14.00 27.43 14.06
C GLY A 182 13.47 28.35 15.18
N LEU A 183 14.33 29.28 15.63
CA LEU A 183 14.12 30.16 16.81
C LEU A 183 12.92 31.14 16.72
N MET A 184 12.28 31.30 15.56
CA MET A 184 11.16 32.26 15.36
C MET A 184 9.95 31.68 14.59
N ARG A 185 9.84 30.37 14.37
CA ARG A 185 8.72 29.80 13.59
C ARG A 185 7.61 29.24 14.48
N ARG A 186 6.38 29.71 14.22
CA ARG A 186 5.15 29.14 14.79
C ARG A 186 4.98 27.68 14.38
N SER A 187 4.39 26.89 15.28
CA SER A 187 3.85 25.56 14.97
C SER A 187 2.95 25.63 13.74
N ARG A 188 3.02 24.61 12.89
CA ARG A 188 2.25 24.54 11.64
C ARG A 188 1.22 23.42 11.76
N GLU A 189 0.00 23.70 11.32
CA GLU A 189 -1.07 22.71 11.20
C GLU A 189 -1.35 22.38 9.72
N PRO A 190 -0.53 21.53 9.05
CA PRO A 190 -0.80 21.15 7.67
C PRO A 190 -2.12 20.36 7.55
N SER A 191 -2.90 20.66 6.50
CA SER A 191 -4.06 19.88 6.11
C SER A 191 -4.09 19.62 4.59
N PHE A 192 -4.38 18.39 4.18
CA PHE A 192 -4.54 18.02 2.76
C PHE A 192 -5.51 16.84 2.58
N VAL A 193 -5.92 16.60 1.32
CA VAL A 193 -6.81 15.49 0.96
C VAL A 193 -6.06 14.49 0.08
N LEU A 194 -6.00 13.24 0.53
CA LEU A 194 -5.61 12.14 -0.35
C LEU A 194 -6.88 11.68 -1.06
N GLU A 195 -6.99 11.98 -2.34
CA GLU A 195 -8.04 11.46 -3.20
C GLU A 195 -7.46 10.26 -3.95
N THR A 196 -7.66 9.06 -3.43
CA THR A 196 -7.25 7.87 -4.16
C THR A 196 -8.44 7.22 -4.83
N LEU A 197 -8.11 6.49 -5.86
CA LEU A 197 -8.99 5.54 -6.47
C LEU A 197 -8.28 4.19 -6.31
N ASP A 198 -8.78 3.38 -5.38
CA ASP A 198 -8.31 2.00 -5.23
C ASP A 198 -8.94 1.20 -6.36
N ALA A 199 -8.10 0.86 -7.33
CA ALA A 199 -8.48 0.15 -8.54
C ALA A 199 -7.76 -1.19 -8.57
N PRO A 200 -8.40 -2.24 -9.12
CA PRO A 200 -7.68 -3.40 -9.62
C PRO A 200 -6.47 -2.96 -10.44
N GLY A 201 -5.35 -3.67 -10.34
CA GLY A 201 -4.12 -3.32 -11.05
C GLY A 201 -4.34 -3.20 -12.55
N GLU A 202 -5.21 -4.03 -13.13
CA GLU A 202 -5.53 -4.01 -14.56
C GLU A 202 -6.29 -2.75 -15.00
N SER A 203 -6.80 -1.94 -14.05
CA SER A 203 -7.67 -0.80 -14.36
C SER A 203 -7.01 0.36 -15.08
N TYR A 204 -5.68 0.42 -15.14
CA TYR A 204 -4.96 1.46 -15.87
C TYR A 204 -4.51 0.99 -17.26
N GLN A 205 -4.96 -0.20 -17.68
CA GLN A 205 -4.74 -0.67 -19.04
C GLN A 205 -5.80 -0.08 -19.98
N PRO A 206 -5.42 0.35 -21.19
CA PRO A 206 -6.37 0.76 -22.21
C PRO A 206 -7.42 -0.32 -22.46
N GLY A 207 -8.69 0.06 -22.48
CA GLY A 207 -9.82 -0.86 -22.67
C GLY A 207 -10.45 -1.40 -21.39
N HIS A 208 -9.85 -1.17 -20.21
CA HIS A 208 -10.52 -1.50 -18.95
C HIS A 208 -11.68 -0.51 -18.67
N PRO A 209 -12.84 -0.97 -18.14
CA PRO A 209 -14.00 -0.10 -17.88
C PRO A 209 -13.73 1.11 -16.97
N TYR A 210 -12.68 1.02 -16.15
CA TYR A 210 -12.32 2.06 -15.18
C TYR A 210 -11.16 2.96 -15.60
N HIS A 211 -10.54 2.70 -16.76
CA HIS A 211 -9.34 3.39 -17.24
C HIS A 211 -9.50 4.92 -17.31
N GLU A 212 -10.60 5.39 -17.89
CA GLU A 212 -10.89 6.81 -17.99
C GLU A 212 -11.00 7.51 -16.63
N ARG A 213 -11.67 6.86 -15.67
CA ARG A 213 -11.84 7.42 -14.32
C ARG A 213 -10.50 7.52 -13.58
N VAL A 214 -9.64 6.51 -13.75
CA VAL A 214 -8.29 6.50 -13.19
C VAL A 214 -7.47 7.66 -13.77
N LEU A 215 -7.46 7.83 -15.09
CA LEU A 215 -6.69 8.91 -15.74
C LEU A 215 -7.21 10.30 -15.40
N ASP A 216 -8.53 10.48 -15.29
CA ASP A 216 -9.13 11.75 -14.88
C ASP A 216 -8.72 12.14 -13.45
N GLN A 217 -8.66 11.16 -12.55
CA GLN A 217 -8.17 11.35 -11.18
C GLN A 217 -6.70 11.81 -11.17
N LEU A 218 -5.85 11.11 -11.93
CA LEU A 218 -4.42 11.46 -12.03
C LEU A 218 -4.24 12.87 -12.62
N THR A 219 -5.00 13.22 -13.66
CA THR A 219 -4.95 14.53 -14.32
C THR A 219 -5.32 15.69 -13.39
N LYS A 220 -6.28 15.47 -12.48
CA LYS A 220 -6.72 16.48 -11.50
C LYS A 220 -5.81 16.57 -10.27
N SER A 221 -4.89 15.63 -10.08
CA SER A 221 -4.00 15.58 -8.92
C SER A 221 -2.91 16.65 -9.00
N GLN A 222 -2.43 17.15 -7.87
CA GLN A 222 -1.25 18.04 -7.83
C GLN A 222 0.04 17.28 -7.56
N GLY A 223 -0.07 16.08 -6.99
CA GLY A 223 1.04 15.17 -6.87
C GLY A 223 0.62 13.72 -6.95
N LEU A 224 1.61 12.86 -7.17
CA LEU A 224 1.45 11.44 -7.47
C LEU A 224 2.40 10.62 -6.59
N ILE A 225 1.85 9.65 -5.85
CA ILE A 225 2.64 8.57 -5.25
C ILE A 225 2.78 7.48 -6.31
N TYR A 226 4.00 7.19 -6.74
CA TYR A 226 4.29 6.06 -7.61
C TYR A 226 4.90 4.93 -6.80
N LEU A 227 4.20 3.79 -6.68
CA LEU A 227 4.73 2.58 -6.06
C LEU A 227 5.49 1.76 -7.11
N PHE A 228 6.80 1.77 -6.97
CA PHE A 228 7.70 0.92 -7.73
C PHE A 228 7.85 -0.41 -6.98
N ASP A 229 7.37 -1.51 -7.57
CA ASP A 229 7.58 -2.85 -7.04
C ASP A 229 8.92 -3.37 -7.55
N PRO A 230 9.94 -3.51 -6.69
CA PRO A 230 11.15 -4.16 -7.12
C PRO A 230 10.91 -5.66 -7.29
N LEU A 231 9.85 -6.29 -6.77
CA LEU A 231 9.70 -7.75 -6.89
C LEU A 231 9.00 -8.13 -8.19
N GLY A 232 9.62 -9.00 -8.98
CA GLY A 232 9.07 -9.43 -10.27
C GLY A 232 9.98 -10.45 -10.94
N ASP A 233 9.39 -11.24 -11.84
CA ASP A 233 10.13 -11.94 -12.87
C ASP A 233 10.11 -11.11 -14.16
N ALA A 234 10.86 -11.53 -15.18
CA ALA A 234 10.97 -10.78 -16.43
C ALA A 234 9.61 -10.50 -17.10
N GLU A 235 8.63 -11.39 -16.95
CA GLU A 235 7.29 -11.22 -17.50
C GLU A 235 6.53 -10.11 -16.76
N LYS A 236 6.48 -10.18 -15.41
CA LYS A 236 5.85 -9.14 -14.58
C LYS A 236 6.54 -7.78 -14.72
N ASP A 237 7.85 -7.76 -14.89
CA ASP A 237 8.61 -6.53 -15.11
C ASP A 237 8.19 -5.87 -16.42
N ASN A 238 8.05 -6.64 -17.49
CA ASN A 238 7.59 -6.14 -18.80
C ASN A 238 6.16 -5.62 -18.75
N GLU A 239 5.26 -6.32 -18.05
CA GLU A 239 3.88 -5.85 -17.85
C GLU A 239 3.84 -4.54 -17.04
N SER A 240 4.63 -4.46 -15.97
CA SER A 240 4.75 -3.26 -15.13
C SER A 240 5.29 -2.07 -15.92
N LEU A 241 6.24 -2.31 -16.83
CA LEU A 241 6.77 -1.30 -17.73
C LEU A 241 5.73 -0.80 -18.74
N LYS A 242 5.02 -1.73 -19.38
CA LYS A 242 3.96 -1.41 -20.34
C LYS A 242 2.88 -0.55 -19.67
N PHE A 243 2.45 -0.95 -18.48
CA PHE A 243 1.51 -0.22 -17.63
C PHE A 243 2.02 1.19 -17.29
N PHE A 244 3.29 1.31 -16.93
CA PHE A 244 3.91 2.58 -16.58
C PHE A 244 3.89 3.55 -17.78
N TYR A 245 4.35 3.10 -18.95
CA TYR A 245 4.45 3.95 -20.13
C TYR A 245 3.09 4.31 -20.72
N SER A 246 2.11 3.40 -20.76
CA SER A 246 0.77 3.72 -21.25
C SER A 246 0.14 4.83 -20.42
N THR A 247 0.18 4.69 -19.09
CA THR A 247 -0.39 5.68 -18.16
C THR A 247 0.25 7.05 -18.33
N LEU A 248 1.59 7.13 -18.39
CA LEU A 248 2.29 8.42 -18.53
C LEU A 248 2.08 9.08 -19.89
N SER A 249 2.06 8.30 -20.97
CA SER A 249 1.82 8.82 -22.32
C SER A 249 0.44 9.46 -22.43
N GLU A 250 -0.59 8.77 -21.90
CA GLU A 250 -1.96 9.27 -21.91
C GLU A 250 -2.14 10.47 -20.98
N LEU A 251 -1.60 10.41 -19.76
CA LEU A 251 -1.60 11.53 -18.82
C LEU A 251 -0.92 12.76 -19.41
N SER A 252 0.24 12.58 -20.05
CA SER A 252 0.97 13.67 -20.73
C SER A 252 0.17 14.28 -21.86
N THR A 253 -0.57 13.46 -22.62
CA THR A 253 -1.46 13.93 -23.69
C THR A 253 -2.58 14.79 -23.10
N ARG A 254 -3.34 14.28 -22.11
CA ARG A 254 -4.43 15.03 -21.46
C ARG A 254 -3.99 16.36 -20.84
N VAL A 255 -2.84 16.35 -20.15
CA VAL A 255 -2.28 17.55 -19.52
C VAL A 255 -1.79 18.55 -20.57
N ARG A 256 -1.19 18.08 -21.67
CA ARG A 256 -0.78 18.95 -22.76
C ARG A 256 -1.98 19.60 -23.44
N ASP A 257 -3.02 18.82 -23.72
CA ASP A 257 -4.20 19.29 -24.45
C ASP A 257 -5.02 20.29 -23.61
N SER A 258 -4.90 20.24 -22.28
CA SER A 258 -5.43 21.24 -21.35
C SER A 258 -4.49 22.44 -21.06
N GLY A 259 -3.30 22.49 -21.69
CA GLY A 259 -2.30 23.54 -21.50
C GLY A 259 -1.63 23.56 -20.12
N GLY A 260 -1.75 22.48 -19.34
CA GLY A 260 -1.32 22.40 -17.94
C GLY A 260 0.16 22.06 -17.71
N GLN A 261 1.00 22.07 -18.73
CA GLN A 261 2.40 21.63 -18.61
C GLN A 261 3.26 22.56 -17.74
N HIS A 262 4.22 21.98 -17.03
CA HIS A 262 5.25 22.70 -16.30
C HIS A 262 6.58 22.55 -17.02
N ARG A 263 7.08 23.63 -17.64
CA ARG A 263 8.35 23.64 -18.40
C ARG A 263 8.41 22.51 -19.46
N GLY A 264 7.31 22.32 -20.18
CA GLY A 264 7.17 21.28 -21.23
C GLY A 264 7.02 19.84 -20.70
N ARG A 265 6.82 19.67 -19.39
CA ARG A 265 6.70 18.36 -18.71
C ARG A 265 5.41 18.30 -17.88
N LEU A 266 5.11 17.14 -17.32
CA LEU A 266 3.98 16.98 -16.40
C LEU A 266 4.16 17.89 -15.16
N PRO A 267 3.09 18.58 -14.70
CA PRO A 267 3.17 19.55 -13.61
C PRO A 267 3.23 18.93 -12.21
N HIS A 268 2.89 17.64 -12.10
CA HIS A 268 2.77 16.94 -10.84
C HIS A 268 4.08 16.89 -10.06
N HIS A 269 3.99 16.97 -8.73
CA HIS A 269 5.05 16.48 -7.86
C HIS A 269 4.94 14.97 -7.72
N VAL A 270 6.05 14.25 -7.79
CA VAL A 270 6.07 12.79 -7.67
C VAL A 270 6.85 12.39 -6.43
N SER A 271 6.33 11.41 -5.71
CA SER A 271 7.10 10.62 -4.74
C SER A 271 7.17 9.19 -5.26
N VAL A 272 8.39 8.77 -5.61
CA VAL A 272 8.68 7.40 -6.05
C VAL A 272 9.00 6.59 -4.81
N CYS A 273 8.14 5.62 -4.50
CA CYS A 273 8.28 4.75 -3.35
C CYS A 273 8.69 3.37 -3.84
N VAL A 274 9.92 2.96 -3.53
CA VAL A 274 10.38 1.57 -3.69
C VAL A 274 9.65 0.74 -2.63
N ALA A 275 8.62 0.01 -3.07
CA ALA A 275 7.76 -0.75 -2.19
C ALA A 275 8.45 -2.02 -1.67
N LYS A 276 7.87 -2.61 -0.63
CA LYS A 276 8.30 -3.91 -0.05
C LYS A 276 9.76 -3.89 0.39
N PHE A 277 10.24 -2.76 0.90
CA PHE A 277 11.60 -2.62 1.41
C PHE A 277 11.91 -3.60 2.56
N ASP A 278 10.89 -4.15 3.23
CA ASP A 278 11.00 -5.20 4.24
C ASP A 278 11.24 -6.61 3.69
N HIS A 279 11.02 -6.82 2.38
CA HIS A 279 11.12 -8.14 1.78
C HIS A 279 12.59 -8.58 1.71
N PRO A 280 12.94 -9.83 2.09
CA PRO A 280 14.32 -10.30 2.10
C PRO A 280 15.07 -10.08 0.78
N ASP A 281 14.41 -10.35 -0.35
CA ASP A 281 14.99 -10.18 -1.69
C ASP A 281 15.24 -8.72 -2.07
N VAL A 282 14.69 -7.74 -1.35
CA VAL A 282 14.97 -6.31 -1.58
C VAL A 282 15.93 -5.80 -0.51
N PHE A 283 15.62 -6.10 0.74
CA PHE A 283 16.33 -5.58 1.90
C PHE A 283 17.77 -6.05 1.97
N ARG A 284 18.01 -7.35 1.82
CA ARG A 284 19.36 -7.92 1.98
C ARG A 284 20.33 -7.39 0.93
N PRO A 285 20.02 -7.40 -0.38
CA PRO A 285 20.88 -6.78 -1.39
C PRO A 285 21.14 -5.28 -1.11
N SER A 286 20.13 -4.57 -0.60
CA SER A 286 20.28 -3.14 -0.25
C SER A 286 21.28 -2.92 0.90
N VAL A 287 21.28 -3.81 1.90
CA VAL A 287 22.24 -3.79 3.02
C VAL A 287 23.64 -4.16 2.52
N GLU A 288 23.76 -5.23 1.74
CA GLU A 288 25.04 -5.70 1.18
C GLU A 288 25.72 -4.67 0.29
N ALA A 289 24.92 -3.88 -0.45
CA ALA A 289 25.40 -2.76 -1.26
C ALA A 289 25.65 -1.45 -0.48
N GLY A 290 25.42 -1.43 0.83
CA GLY A 290 25.75 -0.29 1.70
C GLY A 290 24.75 0.88 1.68
N TRP A 291 23.53 0.69 1.16
CA TRP A 291 22.51 1.74 1.08
C TRP A 291 21.69 1.93 2.36
N VAL A 292 21.80 0.99 3.30
CA VAL A 292 20.96 0.93 4.49
C VAL A 292 21.73 1.36 5.72
N THR A 293 21.12 2.27 6.48
CA THR A 293 21.57 2.69 7.80
C THR A 293 20.55 2.29 8.85
N GLN A 294 20.90 2.39 10.12
CA GLN A 294 20.03 2.05 11.23
C GLN A 294 20.11 3.15 12.30
N ASP A 295 18.97 3.47 12.91
CA ASP A 295 18.97 4.35 14.07
C ASP A 295 19.69 3.69 15.26
N SER A 296 20.38 4.51 16.07
CA SER A 296 21.04 4.05 17.29
C SER A 296 20.10 4.03 18.52
N VAL A 297 18.86 4.47 18.37
CA VAL A 297 17.87 4.64 19.44
C VAL A 297 16.49 4.13 19.01
N GLY A 298 15.61 3.87 19.98
CA GLY A 298 14.25 3.36 19.73
C GLY A 298 14.27 1.95 19.16
N SER A 299 13.38 1.67 18.20
CA SER A 299 13.28 0.35 17.56
C SER A 299 14.44 0.02 16.61
N GLN A 300 15.36 0.98 16.39
CA GLN A 300 16.52 0.83 15.53
C GLN A 300 16.11 0.30 14.15
N LEU A 301 15.06 0.87 13.56
CA LEU A 301 14.58 0.41 12.27
C LEU A 301 15.61 0.76 11.17
N PRO A 302 15.84 -0.13 10.21
CA PRO A 302 16.69 0.18 9.09
C PRO A 302 16.00 1.15 8.14
N ARG A 303 16.79 2.04 7.53
CA ARG A 303 16.32 3.02 6.55
C ARG A 303 17.36 3.32 5.49
N VAL A 304 16.90 3.78 4.34
CA VAL A 304 17.75 4.50 3.37
C VAL A 304 17.77 5.98 3.78
N PRO A 305 18.95 6.60 3.99
CA PRO A 305 19.05 8.03 4.28
C PRO A 305 18.42 8.88 3.18
N ALA A 306 17.73 9.96 3.55
CA ALA A 306 16.94 10.76 2.61
C ALA A 306 17.78 11.36 1.48
N GLU A 307 19.01 11.77 1.78
CA GLU A 307 19.99 12.29 0.83
C GLU A 307 20.53 11.23 -0.14
N GLN A 308 20.39 9.94 0.19
CA GLN A 308 20.83 8.81 -0.63
C GLN A 308 19.67 8.15 -1.39
N SER A 309 18.41 8.45 -1.07
CA SER A 309 17.24 7.78 -1.65
C SER A 309 17.19 7.81 -3.18
N GLN A 310 17.64 8.89 -3.81
CA GLN A 310 17.74 8.96 -5.27
C GLN A 310 18.81 8.01 -5.82
N GLY A 311 19.99 7.99 -5.20
CA GLY A 311 21.07 7.07 -5.56
C GLY A 311 20.68 5.62 -5.36
N TYR A 312 19.97 5.31 -4.26
CA TYR A 312 19.42 3.99 -4.00
C TYR A 312 18.47 3.53 -5.12
N PHE A 313 17.55 4.39 -5.55
CA PHE A 313 16.64 4.06 -6.66
C PHE A 313 17.41 3.85 -7.98
N GLN A 314 18.42 4.68 -8.26
CA GLN A 314 19.26 4.53 -9.46
C GLN A 314 19.99 3.19 -9.47
N TRP A 315 20.65 2.84 -8.36
CA TRP A 315 21.31 1.56 -8.19
C TRP A 315 20.35 0.38 -8.40
N LEU A 316 19.15 0.47 -7.82
CA LEU A 316 18.15 -0.58 -7.95
C LEU A 316 17.75 -0.79 -9.43
N CYS A 317 17.57 0.30 -10.17
CA CYS A 317 17.28 0.25 -11.60
C CYS A 317 18.47 -0.29 -12.43
N ASP A 318 19.68 0.18 -12.16
CA ASP A 318 20.86 -0.12 -12.98
C ASP A 318 21.44 -1.51 -12.76
N GLU A 319 21.60 -1.89 -11.49
CA GLU A 319 22.36 -3.06 -11.07
C GLU A 319 21.47 -4.20 -10.59
N PHE A 320 20.37 -3.90 -9.91
CA PHE A 320 19.55 -4.94 -9.27
C PHE A 320 18.47 -5.53 -10.19
N ARG A 321 17.80 -4.70 -10.99
CA ARG A 321 16.68 -5.12 -11.88
C ARG A 321 16.94 -5.02 -13.37
N GLY A 322 17.96 -4.27 -13.78
CA GLY A 322 18.41 -4.28 -15.17
C GLY A 322 17.55 -3.45 -16.14
N ALA A 323 17.39 -3.92 -17.37
CA ALA A 323 16.96 -3.08 -18.50
C ALA A 323 15.56 -2.45 -18.33
N THR A 324 14.58 -3.22 -17.85
CA THR A 324 13.20 -2.75 -17.69
C THR A 324 13.08 -1.68 -16.60
N ALA A 325 13.75 -1.85 -15.47
CA ALA A 325 13.76 -0.87 -14.40
C ALA A 325 14.49 0.43 -14.80
N ARG A 326 15.56 0.34 -15.62
CA ARG A 326 16.21 1.52 -16.23
C ARG A 326 15.22 2.33 -17.07
N LEU A 327 14.39 1.67 -17.87
CA LEU A 327 13.37 2.35 -18.66
C LEU A 327 12.30 3.05 -17.81
N VAL A 328 11.95 2.52 -16.63
CA VAL A 328 11.07 3.23 -15.68
C VAL A 328 11.74 4.51 -15.17
N ARG A 329 13.01 4.42 -14.73
CA ARG A 329 13.78 5.59 -14.29
C ARG A 329 13.86 6.65 -15.38
N ASP A 330 14.22 6.26 -16.59
CA ASP A 330 14.39 7.17 -17.72
C ASP A 330 13.04 7.81 -18.12
N GLY A 331 11.96 7.03 -18.06
CA GLY A 331 10.60 7.55 -18.25
C GLY A 331 10.22 8.60 -17.20
N LEU A 332 10.46 8.35 -15.91
CA LEU A 332 10.22 9.34 -14.85
C LEU A 332 11.00 10.64 -15.13
N ALA A 333 12.29 10.49 -15.48
CA ALA A 333 13.16 11.60 -15.82
C ALA A 333 12.82 12.28 -17.15
N ASN A 334 12.01 11.67 -18.02
CA ASN A 334 11.53 12.25 -19.27
C ASN A 334 10.20 12.99 -19.11
N PHE A 335 9.27 12.44 -18.32
CA PHE A 335 7.92 12.99 -18.18
C PHE A 335 7.80 14.07 -17.09
N PHE A 336 8.64 14.04 -16.06
CA PHE A 336 8.57 14.98 -14.93
C PHE A 336 9.84 15.83 -14.82
N HIS A 337 9.74 16.97 -14.15
CA HIS A 337 10.90 17.80 -13.84
C HIS A 337 11.68 17.20 -12.66
N PRO A 338 13.02 17.14 -12.67
CA PRO A 338 13.81 16.53 -11.59
C PRO A 338 13.51 17.13 -10.21
N ASP A 339 13.41 18.45 -10.09
CA ASP A 339 13.04 19.15 -8.85
C ASP A 339 11.64 18.79 -8.28
N ARG A 340 10.82 18.08 -9.04
CA ARG A 340 9.48 17.64 -8.65
C ARG A 340 9.44 16.18 -8.22
N ILE A 341 10.55 15.43 -8.33
CA ILE A 341 10.62 14.03 -7.93
C ILE A 341 11.34 13.91 -6.58
N SER A 342 10.82 13.06 -5.70
CA SER A 342 11.51 12.61 -4.49
C SER A 342 11.41 11.10 -4.38
N TYR A 343 12.35 10.48 -3.69
CA TYR A 343 12.51 9.02 -3.65
C TYR A 343 12.47 8.53 -2.21
N TYR A 344 11.83 7.38 -1.99
CA TYR A 344 11.66 6.77 -0.67
C TYR A 344 11.80 5.25 -0.78
N ALA A 345 12.48 4.64 0.17
CA ALA A 345 12.37 3.21 0.43
C ALA A 345 11.22 2.98 1.41
N THR A 346 10.18 2.27 0.97
CA THR A 346 8.90 2.19 1.69
C THR A 346 8.55 0.76 2.06
N SER A 347 8.08 0.57 3.28
CA SER A 347 7.48 -0.67 3.74
C SER A 347 6.14 -0.41 4.41
N ALA A 348 5.09 -1.05 3.90
CA ALA A 348 3.74 -0.91 4.46
C ALA A 348 3.58 -1.62 5.81
N ILE A 349 4.29 -2.73 6.02
CA ILE A 349 4.17 -3.54 7.25
C ILE A 349 5.38 -3.41 8.18
N GLY A 350 6.49 -2.87 7.70
CA GLY A 350 7.74 -2.80 8.46
C GLY A 350 8.42 -4.14 8.65
N PHE A 351 9.47 -4.11 9.46
CA PHE A 351 10.26 -5.27 9.82
C PHE A 351 9.74 -5.96 11.08
N ARG A 352 10.07 -7.25 11.22
CA ARG A 352 9.85 -8.00 12.45
C ARG A 352 10.74 -7.42 13.53
N LEU A 353 10.14 -7.11 14.68
CA LEU A 353 10.87 -6.70 15.87
C LEU A 353 10.97 -7.86 16.85
N ASN A 354 12.08 -7.93 17.58
CA ASN A 354 12.25 -8.91 18.65
C ASN A 354 11.37 -8.54 19.88
N PRO A 355 11.30 -9.38 20.93
CA PRO A 355 10.52 -9.09 22.12
C PRO A 355 10.91 -7.79 22.86
N GLN A 356 12.12 -7.26 22.63
CA GLN A 356 12.58 -5.98 23.15
C GLN A 356 12.16 -4.79 22.25
N HIS A 357 11.36 -5.04 21.21
CA HIS A 357 10.95 -4.06 20.20
C HIS A 357 12.11 -3.45 19.41
N ILE A 358 13.18 -4.22 19.20
CA ILE A 358 14.37 -3.84 18.44
C ILE A 358 14.48 -4.72 17.19
N PHE A 359 14.90 -4.10 16.08
CA PHE A 359 15.21 -4.81 14.84
C PHE A 359 16.34 -5.84 15.01
N ASP A 360 16.15 -7.05 14.50
CA ASP A 360 17.19 -8.10 14.47
C ASP A 360 17.43 -8.56 13.01
N TYR A 361 18.62 -8.27 12.49
CA TYR A 361 19.02 -8.63 11.13
C TYR A 361 19.01 -10.15 10.84
N ARG A 362 19.01 -11.00 11.88
CA ARG A 362 18.93 -12.47 11.70
C ARG A 362 17.50 -12.95 11.49
N ASN A 363 16.49 -12.17 11.91
CA ASN A 363 15.07 -12.54 11.85
C ASN A 363 14.18 -11.30 11.68
N TYR A 364 14.34 -10.62 10.55
CA TYR A 364 13.64 -9.36 10.26
C TYR A 364 12.42 -9.50 9.36
N ALA A 365 12.26 -10.62 8.66
CA ALA A 365 11.14 -10.83 7.75
C ALA A 365 9.84 -10.84 8.56
N ASN A 366 8.94 -9.90 8.29
CA ASN A 366 7.68 -9.76 9.01
C ASN A 366 6.52 -10.50 8.33
N VAL A 367 6.84 -11.38 7.38
CA VAL A 367 5.87 -12.22 6.66
C VAL A 367 6.33 -13.66 6.74
N ASP A 368 5.44 -14.52 7.23
CA ASP A 368 5.57 -15.97 7.19
C ASP A 368 4.44 -16.55 6.33
N THR A 369 4.70 -17.67 5.66
CA THR A 369 3.67 -18.39 4.89
C THR A 369 3.04 -19.47 5.76
N LEU A 370 1.76 -19.31 6.12
CA LEU A 370 0.99 -20.28 6.88
C LEU A 370 -0.14 -20.83 6.02
N GLY A 371 -0.13 -22.14 5.77
CA GLY A 371 -1.15 -22.78 4.91
C GLY A 371 -1.17 -22.24 3.47
N GLY A 372 -0.01 -21.84 2.94
CA GLY A 372 0.11 -21.24 1.61
C GLY A 372 -0.32 -19.77 1.51
N GLN A 373 -0.74 -19.16 2.62
CA GLN A 373 -1.15 -17.75 2.66
C GLN A 373 -0.14 -16.90 3.44
N PRO A 374 0.20 -15.70 2.95
CA PRO A 374 1.10 -14.80 3.67
C PRO A 374 0.41 -14.23 4.92
N ARG A 375 1.12 -14.28 6.06
CA ARG A 375 0.66 -13.76 7.35
C ARG A 375 1.72 -12.85 7.96
N ILE A 376 1.26 -11.78 8.60
CA ILE A 376 2.14 -10.80 9.24
C ILE A 376 2.57 -11.33 10.61
N CYS A 377 3.86 -11.34 10.90
CA CYS A 377 4.39 -11.99 12.10
C CYS A 377 4.20 -11.15 13.37
N THR A 378 4.48 -9.85 13.29
CA THR A 378 4.52 -8.91 14.42
C THR A 378 3.90 -7.57 14.05
N SER A 379 3.47 -6.77 15.03
CA SER A 379 2.63 -5.57 14.78
C SER A 379 3.26 -4.71 13.69
N PRO A 380 2.49 -4.27 12.68
CA PRO A 380 3.06 -3.47 11.61
C PRO A 380 3.74 -2.20 12.16
N VAL A 381 4.93 -1.90 11.66
CA VAL A 381 5.66 -0.65 11.94
C VAL A 381 6.06 -0.02 10.60
N PRO A 382 5.13 0.68 9.92
CA PRO A 382 5.34 1.16 8.56
C PRO A 382 6.55 2.12 8.46
N ILE A 383 7.26 2.06 7.35
CA ILE A 383 8.44 2.91 7.07
C ILE A 383 8.17 3.70 5.80
N ASN A 384 8.31 5.03 5.87
CA ASN A 384 8.11 5.94 4.74
C ASN A 384 6.76 5.74 4.02
N VAL A 385 5.68 5.63 4.79
CA VAL A 385 4.30 5.52 4.27
C VAL A 385 3.56 6.85 4.40
N LEU A 386 3.81 7.61 5.46
CA LEU A 386 3.20 8.92 5.66
C LEU A 386 4.09 10.04 5.10
N GLU A 387 5.39 9.90 5.25
CA GLU A 387 6.43 10.85 4.85
C GLU A 387 6.34 11.27 3.37
N PRO A 388 6.13 10.35 2.40
CA PRO A 388 5.99 10.73 1.00
C PRO A 388 4.83 11.70 0.74
N LEU A 389 3.78 11.67 1.57
CA LEU A 389 2.61 12.53 1.47
C LEU A 389 2.87 13.89 2.12
N THR A 390 3.44 13.91 3.33
CA THR A 390 3.70 15.15 4.08
C THR A 390 4.81 15.98 3.43
N ASP A 391 5.83 15.34 2.88
CA ASP A 391 6.89 16.03 2.14
C ASP A 391 6.40 16.55 0.78
N MET A 392 5.52 15.81 0.11
CA MET A 392 4.87 16.28 -1.12
C MET A 392 3.97 17.49 -0.84
N GLU A 393 3.22 17.46 0.25
CA GLU A 393 2.42 18.57 0.74
C GLU A 393 3.26 19.85 0.85
N ARG A 394 4.39 19.75 1.55
CA ARG A 394 5.33 20.86 1.77
C ARG A 394 5.88 21.40 0.45
N ARG A 395 6.28 20.52 -0.47
CA ARG A 395 6.86 20.89 -1.78
C ARG A 395 5.88 21.66 -2.65
N ILE A 396 4.64 21.20 -2.80
CA ILE A 396 3.63 21.90 -3.62
C ILE A 396 3.25 23.24 -3.00
N ARG A 397 3.12 23.33 -1.67
CA ARG A 397 2.85 24.62 -1.00
C ARG A 397 3.99 25.62 -1.20
N THR A 398 5.23 25.16 -1.09
CA THR A 398 6.42 26.01 -1.32
C THR A 398 6.44 26.56 -2.75
N ASP A 399 6.14 25.74 -3.75
CA ASP A 399 6.06 26.17 -5.16
C ASP A 399 4.93 27.20 -5.38
N ARG A 400 3.75 27.00 -4.76
CA ARG A 400 2.65 27.99 -4.78
C ARG A 400 3.04 29.32 -4.14
N GLY A 401 3.75 29.28 -3.00
CA GLY A 401 4.24 30.46 -2.30
C GLY A 401 5.23 31.27 -3.14
N GLY A 402 6.19 30.59 -3.79
CA GLY A 402 7.16 31.22 -4.69
C GLY A 402 6.52 31.89 -5.92
N ARG A 403 5.45 31.29 -6.48
CA ARG A 403 4.69 31.89 -7.59
C ARG A 403 3.94 33.16 -7.20
N ARG A 404 3.37 33.21 -5.99
CA ARG A 404 2.68 34.42 -5.49
C ARG A 404 3.66 35.56 -5.21
N GLY A 405 4.86 35.27 -4.73
CA GLY A 405 5.90 36.26 -4.47
C GLY A 405 6.52 36.89 -5.72
N ARG A 406 6.58 36.17 -6.84
CA ARG A 406 7.09 36.70 -8.14
C ARG A 406 6.06 37.48 -8.97
N ARG A 407 4.79 37.46 -8.58
CA ARG A 407 3.70 38.20 -9.25
C ARG A 407 3.32 39.50 -8.54
N ARG A 408 4.03 39.84 -7.47
CA ARG A 408 4.02 41.16 -6.82
C ARG A 408 5.31 41.86 -7.17
#